data_AF-A0A914R059-F1
#
_entry.id   AF-A0A914R059-F1
#
_cell.length_a   1.000
_cell.length_b   1.000
_cell.length_c   1.000
_cell.angle_alpha   90.00
_cell.angle_beta   90.00
_cell.angle_gamma   90.00
#
_symmetry.space_group_name_H-M   'P 1'
#
loop_
_entity.id
_entity.type
_entity.pdbx_description
1 polymer ?
#
loop_
_entity_poly.entity_id
_entity_poly.type
_entity_poly.pdbx_seq_one_letter_code
_entity_poly.pdbx_strand_id
1 'polypeptide(L)'
;MRYPIDNDHFIDIENTITEDHNEATLFLLPVLVKSKMLLLHIKKISPTIFEFAYICQLTLWSCAEIEELSRETCQLAEEMLQKSSDELHDYYVNDMHMNNYAARQAELIKIVRLADFVFRDKKQLMAANQVFNFIEHNLRLTVLT
;
A
#
# COMPACT_ATOMS: atom_id res chain seq x y z
N MET A 1 -12.14 18.78 3.52
CA MET A 1 -11.91 18.25 2.14
C MET A 1 -12.36 16.79 2.09
N ARG A 2 -13.17 16.39 1.10
CA ARG A 2 -13.72 15.03 0.96
C ARG A 2 -12.94 14.23 -0.07
N TYR A 3 -12.48 13.04 0.29
CA TYR A 3 -11.77 12.15 -0.63
C TYR A 3 -12.69 11.01 -1.09
N PRO A 4 -12.90 10.80 -2.39
CA PRO A 4 -13.76 9.72 -2.88
C PRO A 4 -13.06 8.35 -2.71
N ILE A 5 -13.78 7.38 -2.16
CA ILE A 5 -13.37 5.97 -2.05
C ILE A 5 -13.97 5.16 -3.22
N ASP A 6 -15.24 5.44 -3.54
CA ASP A 6 -15.97 5.00 -4.73
C ASP A 6 -17.07 6.02 -5.06
N ASN A 7 -17.96 5.73 -6.03
CA ASN A 7 -18.99 6.67 -6.49
C ASN A 7 -19.94 7.15 -5.37
N ASP A 8 -20.08 6.40 -4.28
CA ASP A 8 -21.07 6.67 -3.23
C ASP A 8 -20.44 6.92 -1.84
N HIS A 9 -19.15 6.66 -1.65
CA HIS A 9 -18.49 6.75 -0.34
C HIS A 9 -17.33 7.76 -0.33
N PHE A 10 -17.37 8.69 0.62
CA PHE A 10 -16.35 9.73 0.82
C PHE A 10 -15.74 9.62 2.23
N ILE A 11 -14.43 9.83 2.34
CA ILE A 11 -13.78 10.10 3.63
C ILE A 11 -13.80 11.61 3.87
N ASP A 12 -14.47 12.03 4.94
CA ASP A 12 -14.28 13.37 5.50
C ASP A 12 -12.92 13.42 6.19
N ILE A 13 -11.96 14.07 5.54
CA ILE A 13 -10.60 14.29 6.07
C ILE A 13 -10.66 15.11 7.37
N GLU A 14 -11.66 16.00 7.50
CA GLU A 14 -11.87 16.86 8.68
C GLU A 14 -12.05 16.07 9.98
N ASN A 15 -12.75 14.92 9.97
CA ASN A 15 -12.88 14.06 11.15
C ASN A 15 -11.64 13.17 11.43
N THR A 16 -10.64 13.19 10.54
CA THR A 16 -9.34 12.54 10.79
C THR A 16 -8.33 13.55 11.36
N ILE A 17 -8.63 14.85 11.29
CA ILE A 17 -7.80 15.98 11.75
C ILE A 17 -8.14 16.38 13.20
N THR A 18 -9.16 15.79 13.84
CA THR A 18 -9.75 16.32 15.09
C THR A 18 -8.95 16.17 16.37
N GLU A 19 -7.76 15.56 16.37
CA GLU A 19 -6.95 15.48 17.59
C GLU A 19 -5.49 15.85 17.29
N ASP A 20 -5.10 17.02 17.82
CA ASP A 20 -3.76 17.60 17.85
C ASP A 20 -3.37 18.51 16.65
N HIS A 21 -3.54 19.82 16.89
CA HIS A 21 -3.20 20.94 16.00
C HIS A 21 -1.68 21.14 15.81
N ASN A 22 -0.91 20.07 15.75
CA ASN A 22 0.52 20.14 15.56
C ASN A 22 0.84 20.19 14.06
N GLU A 23 1.74 21.08 13.63
CA GLU A 23 2.16 21.20 12.21
C GLU A 23 2.69 19.86 11.65
N ALA A 24 3.23 19.01 12.53
CA ALA A 24 3.61 17.64 12.23
C ALA A 24 2.42 16.77 11.77
N THR A 25 1.22 16.93 12.35
CA THR A 25 0.02 16.20 11.96
C THR A 25 -0.39 16.54 10.52
N LEU A 26 -0.24 17.81 10.11
CA LEU A 26 -0.51 18.25 8.74
C LEU A 26 0.45 17.59 7.73
N PHE A 27 1.71 17.42 8.11
CA PHE A 27 2.71 16.76 7.27
C PHE A 27 2.46 15.24 7.12
N LEU A 28 1.92 14.60 8.15
CA LEU A 28 1.56 13.17 8.15
C LEU A 28 0.22 12.89 7.48
N LEU A 29 -0.64 13.90 7.32
CA LEU A 29 -2.03 13.76 6.88
C LEU A 29 -2.19 12.96 5.57
N PRO A 30 -1.38 13.16 4.49
CA PRO A 30 -1.53 12.39 3.26
C PRO A 30 -1.33 10.87 3.48
N VAL A 31 -0.33 10.50 4.28
CA VAL A 31 -0.02 9.10 4.62
C VAL A 31 -1.15 8.50 5.46
N LEU A 32 -1.64 9.24 6.45
CA LEU A 32 -2.72 8.80 7.33
C LEU A 32 -4.03 8.59 6.57
N VAL A 33 -4.40 9.52 5.69
CA VAL A 33 -5.62 9.41 4.85
C VAL A 33 -5.54 8.18 3.95
N LYS A 34 -4.43 7.99 3.22
CA LYS A 34 -4.26 6.82 2.35
C LYS A 34 -4.21 5.51 3.13
N SER A 35 -3.57 5.50 4.31
CA SER A 35 -3.54 4.33 5.20
C SER A 35 -4.96 3.96 5.66
N LYS A 36 -5.76 4.96 6.02
CA LYS A 36 -7.17 4.76 6.39
C LYS A 36 -7.99 4.23 5.21
N MET A 37 -7.78 4.75 3.99
CA MET A 37 -8.42 4.22 2.78
C MET A 37 -8.09 2.74 2.55
N LEU A 38 -6.81 2.37 2.65
CA LEU A 38 -6.36 0.99 2.54
C LEU A 38 -7.07 0.08 3.55
N LEU A 39 -7.08 0.47 4.84
CA LEU A 39 -7.72 -0.31 5.90
C LEU A 39 -9.24 -0.45 5.69
N LEU A 40 -9.91 0.62 5.25
CA LEU A 40 -11.34 0.57 4.93
C LEU A 40 -11.62 -0.36 3.74
N HIS A 41 -10.76 -0.35 2.72
CA HIS A 41 -10.90 -1.23 1.56
C HIS A 41 -10.68 -2.70 1.93
N ILE A 42 -9.63 -3.00 2.72
CA ILE A 42 -9.39 -4.34 3.27
C ILE A 42 -10.58 -4.80 4.10
N LYS A 43 -11.12 -3.93 4.97
CA LYS A 43 -12.30 -4.26 5.78
C LYS A 43 -13.55 -4.52 4.93
N LYS A 44 -13.76 -3.76 3.85
CA LYS A 44 -14.89 -3.91 2.93
C LYS A 44 -14.86 -5.25 2.20
N ILE A 45 -13.68 -5.63 1.69
CA ILE A 45 -13.50 -6.87 0.92
C ILE A 45 -13.44 -8.09 1.84
N SER A 46 -12.93 -7.90 3.06
CA SER A 46 -12.70 -8.92 4.08
C SER A 46 -12.05 -10.16 3.49
N PRO A 47 -10.79 -10.05 3.01
CA PRO A 47 -10.16 -11.12 2.27
C PRO A 47 -10.01 -12.38 3.11
N THR A 48 -10.15 -13.53 2.46
CA THR A 48 -9.85 -14.83 3.08
C THR A 48 -8.34 -14.97 3.30
N ILE A 49 -7.92 -15.99 4.07
CA ILE A 49 -6.50 -16.24 4.28
C ILE A 49 -5.76 -16.56 2.97
N PHE A 50 -6.42 -17.25 2.04
CA PHE A 50 -5.88 -17.56 0.71
C PHE A 50 -5.72 -16.29 -0.13
N GLU A 51 -6.72 -15.42 -0.14
CA GLU A 51 -6.65 -14.14 -0.84
C GLU A 51 -5.58 -13.22 -0.24
N PHE A 52 -5.42 -13.24 1.08
CA PHE A 52 -4.36 -12.48 1.75
C PHE A 52 -2.96 -13.01 1.40
N ALA A 53 -2.79 -14.34 1.35
CA ALA A 53 -1.55 -14.96 0.88
C ALA A 53 -1.22 -14.56 -0.56
N TYR A 54 -2.23 -14.55 -1.44
CA TYR A 54 -2.09 -14.07 -2.81
C TYR A 54 -1.70 -12.59 -2.89
N ILE A 55 -2.30 -11.72 -2.07
CA ILE A 55 -1.89 -10.30 -1.97
C ILE A 55 -0.41 -10.20 -1.57
N CYS A 56 0.04 -10.98 -0.59
CA CYS A 56 1.45 -11.02 -0.19
C CYS A 56 2.37 -11.48 -1.33
N GLN A 57 1.99 -12.53 -2.07
CA GLN A 57 2.74 -13.02 -3.23
C GLN A 57 2.82 -11.96 -4.33
N LEU A 58 1.71 -11.27 -4.65
CA LEU A 58 1.71 -10.15 -5.59
C LEU A 58 2.69 -9.07 -5.16
N THR A 59 2.66 -8.62 -3.91
CA THR A 59 3.58 -7.59 -3.43
C THR A 59 5.04 -8.05 -3.46
N LEU A 60 5.30 -9.31 -3.14
CA LEU A 60 6.66 -9.85 -3.07
C LEU A 60 7.30 -10.03 -4.46
N TRP A 61 6.55 -10.57 -5.41
CA TRP A 61 7.06 -10.95 -6.74
C TRP A 61 6.83 -9.87 -7.81
N SER A 62 6.20 -8.74 -7.48
CA SER A 62 6.11 -7.57 -8.36
C SER A 62 7.45 -6.81 -8.44
N CYS A 63 8.50 -7.47 -8.93
CA CYS A 63 9.86 -6.95 -8.97
C CYS A 63 10.41 -6.74 -10.39
N ALA A 64 9.56 -6.86 -11.42
CA ALA A 64 9.96 -6.73 -12.83
C ALA A 64 10.60 -5.36 -13.18
N GLU A 65 10.33 -4.32 -12.40
CA GLU A 65 10.85 -2.96 -12.61
C GLU A 65 12.14 -2.66 -11.81
N ILE A 66 12.71 -3.65 -11.09
CA ILE A 66 13.94 -3.46 -10.31
C ILE A 66 15.16 -3.75 -11.19
N GLU A 67 15.85 -2.70 -11.64
CA GLU A 67 16.98 -2.78 -12.59
C GLU A 67 18.16 -3.61 -12.06
N GLU A 68 18.34 -3.69 -10.74
CA GLU A 68 19.43 -4.43 -10.10
C GLU A 68 19.23 -5.94 -10.08
N LEU A 69 18.04 -6.44 -10.46
CA LEU A 69 17.76 -7.87 -10.48
C LEU A 69 18.27 -8.54 -11.76
N SER A 70 18.73 -9.78 -11.59
CA SER A 70 19.11 -10.62 -12.74
C SER A 70 17.90 -10.98 -13.59
N ARG A 71 18.11 -11.23 -14.88
CA ARG A 71 17.05 -11.67 -15.79
C ARG A 71 16.39 -12.95 -15.29
N GLU A 72 17.19 -13.87 -14.76
CA GLU A 72 16.74 -15.14 -14.20
C GLU A 72 15.82 -14.93 -13.00
N THR A 73 16.12 -13.94 -12.14
CA THR A 73 15.25 -13.55 -11.03
C THR A 73 13.92 -12.98 -11.52
N CYS A 74 13.94 -12.11 -12.53
CA CYS A 74 12.70 -11.54 -13.09
C CYS A 74 11.83 -12.63 -13.73
N GLN A 75 12.43 -13.58 -14.47
CA GLN A 75 11.71 -14.73 -15.02
C GLN A 75 11.09 -15.59 -13.93
N LEU A 76 11.84 -15.90 -12.87
CA LEU A 76 11.31 -16.63 -11.72
C LEU A 76 10.14 -15.87 -11.08
N ALA A 77 10.23 -14.55 -10.95
CA ALA A 77 9.16 -13.75 -10.38
C ALA A 77 7.87 -13.80 -11.22
N GLU A 78 7.98 -13.71 -12.55
CA GLU A 78 6.85 -13.89 -13.48
C GLU A 78 6.21 -15.28 -13.35
N GLU A 79 7.03 -16.34 -13.28
CA GLU A 79 6.54 -17.70 -13.06
C GLU A 79 5.81 -17.84 -11.71
N MET A 80 6.31 -17.21 -10.65
CA MET A 80 5.70 -17.26 -9.33
C MET A 80 4.38 -16.48 -9.29
N LEU A 81 4.28 -15.34 -9.98
CA LEU A 81 3.03 -14.59 -10.14
C LEU A 81 1.98 -15.39 -10.90
N GLN A 82 2.39 -16.08 -11.98
CA GLN A 82 1.48 -16.95 -12.74
C GLN A 82 0.95 -18.09 -11.88
N LYS A 83 1.84 -18.83 -11.19
CA LYS A 83 1.44 -19.92 -10.30
C LYS A 83 0.51 -19.44 -9.18
N SER A 84 0.81 -18.29 -8.58
CA SER A 84 -0.05 -17.70 -7.54
C SER A 84 -1.44 -17.35 -8.07
N SER A 85 -1.53 -16.90 -9.33
CA SER A 85 -2.81 -16.59 -9.98
C SER A 85 -3.62 -17.85 -10.31
N ASP A 86 -2.94 -18.92 -10.73
CA ASP A 86 -3.55 -20.22 -11.00
C ASP A 86 -4.08 -20.85 -9.70
N GLU A 87 -3.29 -20.81 -8.60
CA GLU A 87 -3.73 -21.28 -7.27
C GLU A 87 -4.95 -20.51 -6.78
N LEU A 88 -4.98 -19.18 -6.95
CA LEU A 88 -6.13 -18.37 -6.59
C LEU A 88 -7.36 -18.70 -7.45
N HIS A 89 -7.16 -18.94 -8.75
CA HIS A 89 -8.23 -19.36 -9.66
C HIS A 89 -8.84 -20.69 -9.20
N ASP A 90 -8.01 -21.68 -8.91
CA ASP A 90 -8.44 -22.99 -8.45
C ASP A 90 -9.19 -22.89 -7.12
N TYR A 91 -8.69 -22.10 -6.17
CA TYR A 91 -9.40 -21.83 -4.92
C TYR A 91 -10.80 -21.23 -5.16
N TYR A 92 -10.93 -20.26 -6.07
CA TYR A 92 -12.22 -19.66 -6.36
C TYR A 92 -13.21 -20.60 -7.05
N VAL A 93 -12.75 -21.40 -8.02
CA VAL A 93 -13.62 -22.26 -8.82
C VAL A 93 -13.95 -23.57 -8.10
N ASN A 94 -12.94 -24.22 -7.53
CA ASN A 94 -13.05 -25.56 -6.97
C ASN A 94 -13.52 -25.54 -5.51
N ASP A 95 -13.02 -24.62 -4.69
CA ASP A 95 -13.34 -24.60 -3.25
C ASP A 95 -14.52 -23.67 -2.94
N MET A 96 -14.51 -22.47 -3.51
CA MET A 96 -15.57 -21.47 -3.27
C MET A 96 -16.75 -21.56 -4.23
N HIS A 97 -16.62 -22.32 -5.33
CA HIS A 97 -17.62 -22.42 -6.40
C HIS A 97 -18.11 -21.06 -6.90
N MET A 98 -17.21 -20.09 -6.97
CA MET A 98 -17.53 -18.69 -7.21
C MET A 98 -17.54 -18.36 -8.70
N ASN A 99 -18.73 -18.07 -9.23
CA ASN A 99 -18.87 -17.55 -10.59
C ASN A 99 -18.49 -16.05 -10.63
N ASN A 100 -17.79 -15.61 -11.67
CA ASN A 100 -17.35 -14.22 -11.85
C ASN A 100 -16.40 -13.69 -10.75
N TYR A 101 -15.42 -14.49 -10.33
CA TYR A 101 -14.42 -14.09 -9.33
C TYR A 101 -13.48 -12.97 -9.80
N ALA A 102 -13.41 -12.69 -11.11
CA ALA A 102 -12.55 -11.65 -11.69
C ALA A 102 -12.81 -10.26 -11.07
N ALA A 103 -14.07 -9.93 -10.78
CA ALA A 103 -14.41 -8.68 -10.10
C ALA A 103 -13.79 -8.61 -8.69
N ARG A 104 -13.84 -9.72 -7.95
CA ARG A 104 -13.22 -9.84 -6.62
C ARG A 104 -11.69 -9.76 -6.69
N GLN A 105 -11.08 -10.46 -7.66
CA GLN A 105 -9.64 -10.38 -7.90
C GLN A 105 -9.18 -8.96 -8.22
N ALA A 106 -9.94 -8.21 -9.02
CA ALA A 106 -9.64 -6.81 -9.32
C ALA A 106 -9.66 -5.93 -8.05
N GLU A 107 -10.57 -6.18 -7.12
CA GLU A 107 -10.57 -5.50 -5.81
C GLU A 107 -9.34 -5.86 -4.96
N LEU A 108 -8.85 -7.11 -5.00
CA LEU A 108 -7.59 -7.47 -4.33
C LEU A 108 -6.39 -6.72 -4.91
N ILE A 109 -6.33 -6.55 -6.23
CA ILE A 109 -5.27 -5.78 -6.90
C ILE A 109 -5.32 -4.30 -6.49
N LYS A 110 -6.52 -3.74 -6.26
CA LYS A 110 -6.66 -2.38 -5.72
C LYS A 110 -6.04 -2.25 -4.33
N ILE A 111 -6.18 -3.26 -3.45
CA ILE A 111 -5.52 -3.29 -2.14
C ILE A 111 -3.99 -3.17 -2.31
N VAL A 112 -3.39 -3.99 -3.19
CA VAL A 112 -1.94 -3.96 -3.46
C VAL A 112 -1.50 -2.56 -3.89
N ARG A 113 -2.20 -1.95 -4.86
CA ARG A 113 -1.87 -0.60 -5.34
C ARG A 113 -1.99 0.46 -4.25
N LEU A 114 -3.03 0.40 -3.43
CA LEU A 114 -3.23 1.31 -2.30
C LEU A 114 -2.11 1.16 -1.27
N ALA A 115 -1.71 -0.08 -0.98
CA ALA A 115 -0.57 -0.35 -0.10
C ALA A 115 0.71 0.27 -0.65
N ASP A 116 1.00 0.09 -1.94
CA ASP A 116 2.18 0.67 -2.58
C ASP A 116 2.20 2.20 -2.49
N PHE A 117 1.05 2.86 -2.66
CA PHE A 117 0.96 4.33 -2.48
C PHE A 117 1.28 4.74 -1.05
N VAL A 118 0.76 4.03 -0.06
CA VAL A 118 1.06 4.30 1.36
C VAL A 118 2.54 4.10 1.65
N PHE A 119 3.14 3.02 1.16
CA PHE A 119 4.56 2.74 1.35
C PHE A 119 5.45 3.78 0.70
N ARG A 120 5.15 4.21 -0.53
CA ARG A 120 5.91 5.26 -1.23
C ARG A 120 5.88 6.59 -0.47
N ASP A 121 4.71 7.04 -0.06
CA ASP A 121 4.58 8.30 0.68
C ASP A 121 5.30 8.22 2.03
N LYS A 122 5.17 7.09 2.74
CA LYS A 122 5.89 6.86 4.01
C LYS A 122 7.41 6.88 3.81
N LYS A 123 7.92 6.30 2.72
CA LYS A 123 9.35 6.33 2.37
C LYS A 123 9.84 7.76 2.12
N GLN A 124 9.08 8.57 1.37
CA GLN A 124 9.41 9.97 1.12
C GLN A 124 9.44 10.79 2.41
N LEU A 125 8.43 10.59 3.28
CA LEU A 125 8.36 11.21 4.59
C LEU A 125 9.57 10.87 5.47
N MET A 126 9.98 9.59 5.50
CA MET A 126 11.16 9.14 6.25
C MET A 126 12.45 9.78 5.72
N ALA A 127 12.60 9.88 4.41
CA ALA A 127 13.75 10.54 3.79
C ALA A 127 13.79 12.04 4.15
N ALA A 128 12.66 12.73 4.10
CA ALA A 128 12.57 14.14 4.51
C ALA A 128 12.96 14.33 5.99
N ASN A 129 12.49 13.45 6.88
CA ASN A 129 12.86 13.48 8.30
C ASN A 129 14.37 13.27 8.50
N GLN A 130 15.01 12.35 7.75
CA GLN A 130 16.46 12.15 7.80
C GLN A 130 17.23 13.43 7.41
N VAL A 131 16.79 14.12 6.36
CA VAL A 131 17.39 15.40 5.94
C VAL A 131 17.21 16.47 7.02
N PHE A 132 16.02 16.57 7.60
CA PHE A 132 15.76 17.54 8.66
C PHE A 132 16.65 17.31 9.90
N ASN A 133 16.75 16.07 10.37
CA ASN A 133 17.61 15.72 11.50
C ASN A 133 19.09 16.02 11.21
N PHE A 134 19.54 15.78 9.98
CA PHE A 134 20.88 16.13 9.55
C PHE A 134 21.11 17.65 9.62
N ILE A 135 20.18 18.46 9.11
CA ILE A 135 20.27 19.93 9.15
C ILE A 135 20.28 20.43 10.59
N GLU A 136 19.36 19.95 11.43
CA GLU A 136 19.28 20.34 12.84
C GLU A 136 20.59 20.05 13.59
N HIS A 137 21.16 18.87 13.37
CA HIS A 137 22.44 18.50 13.97
C HIS A 137 23.57 19.46 13.56
N ASN A 138 23.68 19.79 12.27
CA ASN A 138 24.73 20.69 11.78
C ASN A 138 24.53 22.14 12.24
N LEU A 139 23.30 22.65 12.27
CA LEU A 139 23.01 24.00 12.77
C LEU A 139 23.38 24.16 14.25
N ARG A 140 23.12 23.14 15.08
CA ARG A 140 23.54 23.14 16.49
C ARG A 140 25.05 23.20 16.66
N LEU A 141 25.82 22.55 15.77
CA LEU A 141 27.28 22.59 15.81
C LEU A 141 27.83 23.97 15.44
N THR A 142 27.24 24.65 14.46
CA THR A 142 27.68 25.99 14.01
C THR A 142 27.41 27.10 15.04
N VAL A 143 26.39 26.97 15.89
CA VAL A 143 26.09 27.95 16.95
C VAL A 143 27.00 27.78 18.18
N LEU A 144 27.69 26.64 18.30
CA LEU A 144 28.61 26.33 19.41
C LEU A 144 30.10 26.57 19.07
N THR A 145 30.41 27.01 17.85
CA THR A 145 31.75 27.42 17.37
C THR A 145 31.80 28.91 17.10
#